data_AF-A0A0A2B413-F1
#
_entry.id   AF-A0A0A2B413-F1
#
_cell.length_a   1.000
_cell.length_b   1.000
_cell.length_c   1.000
_cell.angle_alpha   90.00
_cell.angle_beta   90.00
_cell.angle_gamma   90.00
#
_symmetry.space_group_name_H-M   'P 1'
#
loop_
_entity.id
_entity.type
_entity.pdbx_description
1 polymer ?
#
loop_
_entity_poly.entity_id
_entity_poly.type
_entity_poly.pdbx_seq_one_letter_code
_entity_poly.pdbx_strand_id
1 'polypeptide(L)'
;MQNNFIENINDKKYFYSLIEDIEKMKVGFYSVGLYPASLAYNCAMHGRSNNILLAPREDRDLLGAFSKDVINNMDNEILEKIKRMGHYSSEGKRKSFDLEDLLLKCKIVILASNSNHIQDDVKHALELRKTLKRENVVLGCLVGSFCIDKKNKNPFIICNKYPNLAFFTGFHRHGALRNPNDSFTANFCHPDALTALIGARILNQLSPKIQVSPGVHNIECQYIKSIKNISSIFAGFVNNFHSDKPGMLPTINTILLTQCLDQAASVSLQVRKENKLENKYLSLKELGYGEEIISAKEIINDEFCEKGDYTFSQLNAVKADVLGSMTLPSEGKPTRNFQAGQVLSDMLLQLNRCPKEVSEFVNWCDKYSLSQGGLEGLKSLKFWPEIYKEFKINNNNCSMINLIYLCFNANSEEKKEIYKVLISSEEITNFCQESVKSESSLELNEKLKGDYLFNDIENFYKKLFIDKEQNALKTNQYNNQISKKNPSYINVLKIINKYFNN
;
A
#
# COMPACT_ATOMS: atom_id res chain seq x y z
N MET A 1 -23.35 -1.24 5.89
CA MET A 1 -23.74 0.18 5.73
C MET A 1 -23.84 0.46 4.25
N GLN A 2 -24.99 0.83 3.70
CA GLN A 2 -25.04 1.35 2.32
C GLN A 2 -24.56 2.81 2.33
N ASN A 3 -23.70 3.19 1.40
CA ASN A 3 -23.35 4.60 1.17
C ASN A 3 -24.28 5.10 0.06
N ASN A 4 -25.26 5.93 0.42
CA ASN A 4 -26.24 6.45 -0.52
C ASN A 4 -25.80 7.79 -1.05
N PHE A 5 -24.58 7.89 -1.57
CA PHE A 5 -24.09 9.14 -2.16
C PHE A 5 -25.10 9.72 -3.17
N ILE A 6 -25.83 8.83 -3.86
CA ILE A 6 -26.94 9.16 -4.76
C ILE A 6 -28.17 8.36 -4.30
N GLU A 7 -29.02 8.98 -3.47
CA GLU A 7 -30.20 8.33 -2.87
C GLU A 7 -31.29 8.00 -3.91
N ASN A 8 -31.49 8.87 -4.90
CA ASN A 8 -32.58 8.77 -5.88
C ASN A 8 -32.05 8.90 -7.31
N ILE A 9 -31.15 8.02 -7.73
CA ILE A 9 -30.57 8.08 -9.09
C ILE A 9 -31.65 8.01 -10.18
N ASN A 10 -32.79 7.35 -9.90
CA ASN A 10 -33.92 7.25 -10.82
C ASN A 10 -34.77 8.53 -10.89
N ASP A 11 -34.59 9.47 -9.96
CA ASP A 11 -35.19 10.80 -10.04
C ASP A 11 -34.33 11.68 -10.95
N LYS A 12 -34.82 11.85 -12.19
CA LYS A 12 -34.18 12.67 -13.23
C LYS A 12 -33.90 14.11 -12.78
N LYS A 13 -34.79 14.73 -12.00
CA LYS A 13 -34.59 16.12 -11.54
C LYS A 13 -33.48 16.19 -10.51
N TYR A 14 -33.49 15.26 -9.55
CA TYR A 14 -32.43 15.16 -8.55
C TYR A 14 -31.07 14.91 -9.22
N PHE A 15 -31.00 13.97 -10.16
CA PHE A 15 -29.77 13.65 -10.86
C PHE A 15 -29.20 14.86 -11.61
N TYR A 16 -30.00 15.59 -12.40
CA TYR A 16 -29.50 16.78 -13.08
C TYR A 16 -29.00 17.87 -12.13
N SER A 17 -29.73 18.16 -11.06
CA SER A 17 -29.28 19.12 -10.04
C SER A 17 -27.96 18.67 -9.41
N LEU A 18 -27.79 17.38 -9.14
CA LEU A 18 -26.54 16.84 -8.61
C LEU A 18 -25.37 17.10 -9.57
N ILE A 19 -25.55 16.86 -10.87
CA ILE A 19 -24.54 17.07 -11.91
C ILE A 19 -24.20 18.57 -12.07
N GLU A 20 -25.21 19.44 -12.11
CA GLU A 20 -25.02 20.90 -12.21
C GLU A 20 -24.27 21.47 -10.99
N ASP A 21 -24.45 20.89 -9.81
CA ASP A 21 -23.84 21.38 -8.58
C ASP A 21 -22.43 20.84 -8.33
N ILE A 22 -21.93 19.86 -9.10
CA ILE A 22 -20.61 19.22 -8.86
C ILE A 22 -19.52 20.29 -8.67
N GLU A 23 -19.47 21.31 -9.54
CA GLU A 23 -18.46 22.37 -9.51
C GLU A 23 -18.48 23.26 -8.26
N LYS A 24 -19.60 23.24 -7.52
CA LYS A 24 -19.79 24.01 -6.29
C LYS A 24 -19.65 23.14 -5.04
N MET A 25 -19.51 21.81 -5.19
CA MET A 25 -19.44 20.89 -4.06
C MET A 25 -18.15 21.08 -3.27
N LYS A 26 -18.28 20.99 -1.95
CA LYS A 26 -17.16 21.09 -1.02
C LYS A 26 -16.64 19.73 -0.59
N VAL A 27 -15.32 19.66 -0.41
CA VAL A 27 -14.60 18.53 0.17
C VAL A 27 -14.05 18.95 1.54
N GLY A 28 -14.38 18.17 2.56
CA GLY A 28 -13.87 18.35 3.91
C GLY A 28 -12.64 17.48 4.16
N PHE A 29 -11.61 18.02 4.82
CA PHE A 29 -10.51 17.24 5.38
C PHE A 29 -10.50 17.37 6.90
N TYR A 30 -10.72 16.25 7.58
CA TYR A 30 -10.64 16.16 9.03
C TYR A 30 -9.26 15.68 9.47
N SER A 31 -8.73 16.23 10.57
CA SER A 31 -7.39 15.97 11.09
C SER A 31 -6.28 16.46 10.16
N VAL A 32 -6.12 17.78 10.14
CA VAL A 32 -5.22 18.51 9.24
C VAL A 32 -3.75 18.25 9.59
N GLY A 33 -3.17 17.21 8.98
CA GLY A 33 -1.74 16.92 8.99
C GLY A 33 -0.99 17.58 7.83
N LEU A 34 0.27 17.15 7.62
CA LEU A 34 1.13 17.65 6.53
C LEU A 34 0.49 17.51 5.16
N TYR A 35 -0.22 16.40 4.91
CA TYR A 35 -0.87 16.15 3.63
C TYR A 35 -2.04 17.12 3.36
N PRO A 36 -3.13 17.17 4.16
CA PRO A 36 -4.22 18.10 3.90
C PRO A 36 -3.77 19.55 3.89
N ALA A 37 -2.82 19.94 4.75
CA ALA A 37 -2.30 21.29 4.78
C ALA A 37 -1.54 21.65 3.50
N SER A 38 -0.72 20.74 2.96
CA SER A 38 0.02 20.99 1.71
C SER A 38 -0.90 20.99 0.49
N LEU A 39 -1.93 20.13 0.50
CA LEU A 39 -2.98 20.15 -0.53
C LEU A 39 -3.76 21.48 -0.48
N ALA A 40 -4.17 21.92 0.70
CA ALA A 40 -4.84 23.21 0.87
C ALA A 40 -3.97 24.39 0.41
N TYR A 41 -2.66 24.33 0.66
CA TYR A 41 -1.71 25.32 0.15
C TYR A 41 -1.68 25.34 -1.38
N ASN A 42 -1.60 24.17 -2.02
CA ASN A 42 -1.68 24.07 -3.49
C ASN A 42 -2.99 24.66 -4.04
N CYS A 43 -4.11 24.33 -3.39
CA CYS A 43 -5.43 24.84 -3.76
C CYS A 43 -5.52 26.35 -3.57
N ALA A 44 -4.97 26.90 -2.49
CA ALA A 44 -4.95 28.35 -2.25
C ALA A 44 -4.05 29.11 -3.22
N MET A 45 -2.98 28.47 -3.70
CA MET A 45 -2.02 29.01 -4.66
C MET A 45 -2.60 29.07 -6.07
N HIS A 46 -3.26 27.99 -6.52
CA HIS A 46 -3.67 27.85 -7.93
C HIS A 46 -5.18 27.85 -8.16
N GLY A 47 -5.95 27.52 -7.13
CA GLY A 47 -7.41 27.42 -7.20
C GLY A 47 -8.07 28.79 -7.19
N ARG A 48 -9.16 28.89 -7.96
CA ARG A 48 -10.07 30.06 -7.94
C ARG A 48 -11.28 29.82 -7.03
N SER A 49 -11.56 28.57 -6.68
CA SER A 49 -12.72 28.15 -5.88
C SER A 49 -12.33 27.82 -4.44
N ASN A 50 -13.20 28.15 -3.49
CA ASN A 50 -13.06 27.80 -2.08
C ASN A 50 -13.84 26.50 -1.77
N ASN A 51 -13.52 25.44 -2.50
CA ASN A 51 -14.23 24.15 -2.42
C ASN A 51 -13.63 23.18 -1.38
N ILE A 52 -12.65 23.63 -0.60
CA ILE A 52 -12.05 22.84 0.48
C ILE A 52 -12.40 23.44 1.84
N LEU A 53 -12.81 22.57 2.77
CA LEU A 53 -12.97 22.91 4.19
C LEU A 53 -12.00 22.06 5.02
N LEU A 54 -11.40 22.66 6.04
CA LEU A 54 -10.40 22.03 6.89
C LEU A 54 -10.87 22.03 8.34
N ALA A 55 -10.87 20.86 8.98
CA ALA A 55 -11.18 20.73 10.40
C ALA A 55 -9.99 20.06 11.11
N PRO A 56 -9.12 20.83 11.80
CA PRO A 56 -8.13 20.22 12.67
C PRO A 56 -8.83 19.47 13.81
N ARG A 57 -8.13 18.51 14.42
CA ARG A 57 -8.63 17.89 15.66
C ARG A 57 -8.62 18.91 16.79
N GLU A 58 -9.39 18.64 17.83
CA GLU A 58 -9.37 19.44 19.05
C GLU A 58 -7.92 19.61 19.55
N ASP A 59 -7.62 20.82 20.06
CA ASP A 59 -6.29 21.24 20.52
C ASP A 59 -5.16 21.23 19.47
N ARG A 60 -5.48 21.16 18.18
CA ARG A 60 -4.49 21.21 17.10
C ARG A 60 -4.63 22.47 16.26
N ASP A 61 -3.51 23.14 16.04
CA ASP A 61 -3.44 24.27 15.12
C ASP A 61 -3.59 23.81 13.66
N LEU A 62 -4.35 24.58 12.87
CA LEU A 62 -4.58 24.33 11.45
C LEU A 62 -3.28 24.17 10.64
N LEU A 63 -2.28 25.01 10.94
CA LEU A 63 -0.96 24.99 10.29
C LEU A 63 0.12 24.28 11.13
N GLY A 64 -0.26 23.67 12.26
CA GLY A 64 0.68 23.09 13.24
C GLY A 64 1.46 21.88 12.72
N ALA A 65 1.12 21.37 11.53
CA ALA A 65 1.89 20.32 10.87
C ALA A 65 3.16 20.85 10.18
N PHE A 66 3.23 22.14 9.83
CA PHE A 66 4.41 22.75 9.22
C PHE A 66 5.43 23.16 10.29
N SER A 67 6.73 23.04 9.96
CA SER A 67 7.77 23.65 10.79
C SER A 67 7.72 25.16 10.67
N LYS A 68 8.25 25.87 11.67
CA LYS A 68 8.34 27.34 11.67
C LYS A 68 9.06 27.86 10.42
N ASP A 69 10.16 27.23 10.03
CA ASP A 69 10.92 27.61 8.84
C ASP A 69 10.11 27.45 7.55
N VAL A 70 9.27 26.41 7.47
CA VAL A 70 8.38 26.21 6.31
C VAL A 70 7.32 27.31 6.27
N ILE A 71 6.71 27.67 7.40
CA ILE A 71 5.70 28.73 7.48
C ILE A 71 6.31 30.10 7.13
N ASN A 72 7.51 30.40 7.62
CA ASN A 72 8.17 31.69 7.35
C ASN A 72 8.52 31.91 5.87
N ASN A 73 8.67 30.83 5.11
CA ASN A 73 8.96 30.87 3.67
C ASN A 73 7.69 30.81 2.80
N MET A 74 6.50 30.74 3.40
CA MET A 74 5.23 30.71 2.68
C MET A 74 4.69 32.12 2.43
N ASP A 75 3.93 32.29 1.35
CA ASP A 75 3.25 33.54 1.04
C ASP A 75 2.10 33.80 2.03
N ASN A 76 2.11 34.97 2.66
CA ASN A 76 1.11 35.39 3.65
C ASN A 76 -0.32 35.43 3.08
N GLU A 77 -0.51 35.82 1.81
CA GLU A 77 -1.85 35.84 1.20
C GLU A 77 -2.40 34.41 1.03
N ILE A 78 -1.53 33.47 0.69
CA ILE A 78 -1.88 32.05 0.58
C ILE A 78 -2.21 31.49 1.96
N LEU A 79 -1.43 31.84 2.99
CA LEU A 79 -1.70 31.45 4.37
C LEU A 79 -3.07 31.97 4.86
N GLU A 80 -3.44 33.20 4.52
CA GLU A 80 -4.76 33.76 4.86
C GLU A 80 -5.91 33.05 4.12
N LYS A 81 -5.69 32.61 2.87
CA LYS A 81 -6.66 31.74 2.18
C LYS A 81 -6.86 30.40 2.90
N ILE A 82 -5.78 29.72 3.30
CA ILE A 82 -5.88 28.44 4.05
C ILE A 82 -6.60 28.64 5.38
N LYS A 83 -6.25 29.71 6.09
CA LYS A 83 -6.90 30.14 7.32
C LYS A 83 -8.42 30.28 7.15
N ARG A 84 -8.90 30.81 6.03
CA ARG A 84 -10.35 30.88 5.70
C ARG A 84 -10.97 29.52 5.37
N MET A 85 -10.20 28.57 4.84
CA MET A 85 -10.68 27.18 4.63
C MET A 85 -10.94 26.45 5.95
N GLY A 86 -10.26 26.84 7.03
CA GLY A 86 -10.40 26.22 8.35
C GLY A 86 -11.36 26.88 9.33
N HIS A 87 -11.96 28.03 8.97
CA HIS A 87 -12.76 28.82 9.91
C HIS A 87 -13.98 29.46 9.25
N TYR A 88 -14.99 29.76 10.06
CA TYR A 88 -16.14 30.57 9.69
C TYR A 88 -16.40 31.66 10.73
N SER A 89 -17.20 32.66 10.33
CA SER A 89 -17.67 33.70 11.25
C SER A 89 -19.02 33.29 11.84
N SER A 90 -19.13 33.32 13.17
CA SER A 90 -20.35 33.06 13.93
C SER A 90 -20.39 34.04 15.09
N GLU A 91 -21.46 34.86 15.15
CA GLU A 91 -21.65 35.88 16.20
C GLU A 91 -20.46 36.86 16.33
N GLY A 92 -19.86 37.25 15.20
CA GLY A 92 -18.69 38.13 15.16
C GLY A 92 -17.39 37.48 15.63
N LYS A 93 -17.41 36.20 16.03
CA LYS A 93 -16.22 35.44 16.41
C LYS A 93 -15.83 34.47 15.30
N ARG A 94 -14.52 34.28 15.17
CA ARG A 94 -13.95 33.27 14.29
C ARG A 94 -14.01 31.92 15.00
N LYS A 95 -14.75 30.97 14.45
CA LYS A 95 -14.82 29.57 14.92
C LYS A 95 -14.13 28.65 13.91
N SER A 96 -13.42 27.66 14.42
CA SER A 96 -12.83 26.58 13.60
C SER A 96 -13.92 25.60 13.19
N PHE A 97 -13.80 25.03 11.99
CA PHE A 97 -14.67 23.90 11.62
C PHE A 97 -14.28 22.65 12.42
N ASP A 98 -15.28 21.86 12.79
CA ASP A 98 -15.12 20.52 13.35
C ASP A 98 -15.63 19.44 12.38
N LEU A 99 -15.65 18.18 12.80
CA LEU A 99 -16.13 17.07 11.97
C LEU A 99 -17.63 17.16 11.65
N GLU A 100 -18.44 17.67 12.58
CA GLU A 100 -19.88 17.87 12.39
C GLU A 100 -20.13 18.90 11.28
N ASP A 101 -19.44 20.04 11.34
CA ASP A 101 -19.45 21.07 10.33
C ASP A 101 -19.10 20.52 8.94
N LEU A 102 -18.07 19.67 8.85
CA LEU A 102 -17.69 19.04 7.58
C LEU A 102 -18.80 18.14 7.04
N LEU A 103 -19.42 17.30 7.87
CA LEU A 103 -20.51 16.42 7.47
C LEU A 103 -21.76 17.20 7.01
N LEU A 104 -22.03 18.35 7.61
CA LEU A 104 -23.16 19.20 7.24
C LEU A 104 -22.90 19.94 5.92
N LYS A 105 -21.67 20.43 5.72
CA LYS A 105 -21.33 21.39 4.64
C LYS A 105 -20.68 20.75 3.41
N CYS A 106 -20.17 19.53 3.51
CA CYS A 106 -19.46 18.85 2.42
C CYS A 106 -20.24 17.66 1.86
N LYS A 107 -19.87 17.24 0.65
CA LYS A 107 -20.36 16.00 0.01
C LYS A 107 -19.40 14.84 0.19
N ILE A 108 -18.12 15.15 0.34
CA ILE A 108 -17.05 14.20 0.63
C ILE A 108 -16.31 14.70 1.86
N VAL A 109 -16.08 13.82 2.83
CA VAL A 109 -15.23 14.09 3.99
C VAL A 109 -14.12 13.05 4.03
N ILE A 110 -12.88 13.52 3.91
CA ILE A 110 -11.66 12.71 3.96
C ILE A 110 -11.07 12.79 5.36
N LEU A 111 -11.00 11.65 6.03
CA LEU A 111 -10.36 11.47 7.33
C LEU A 111 -8.85 11.29 7.12
N ALA A 112 -8.08 12.30 7.49
CA ALA A 112 -6.64 12.39 7.23
C ALA A 112 -5.76 12.07 8.44
N SER A 113 -6.36 11.49 9.48
CA SER A 113 -5.63 11.09 10.68
C SER A 113 -4.58 10.02 10.40
N ASN A 114 -3.50 10.10 11.17
CA ASN A 114 -2.47 9.06 11.19
C ASN A 114 -2.99 7.75 11.81
N SER A 115 -2.14 6.72 11.73
CA SER A 115 -2.40 5.37 12.21
C SER A 115 -2.79 5.26 13.70
N ASN A 116 -2.42 6.25 14.55
CA ASN A 116 -2.77 6.25 15.97
C ASN A 116 -4.22 6.66 16.24
N HIS A 117 -4.85 7.40 15.33
CA HIS A 117 -6.14 8.06 15.59
C HIS A 117 -7.25 7.67 14.60
N ILE A 118 -6.86 7.27 13.39
CA ILE A 118 -7.82 7.02 12.30
C ILE A 118 -8.92 6.00 12.66
N GLN A 119 -8.62 4.97 13.46
CA GLN A 119 -9.63 3.97 13.84
C GLN A 119 -10.76 4.59 14.67
N ASP A 120 -10.41 5.49 15.59
CA ASP A 120 -11.37 6.13 16.48
C ASP A 120 -12.09 7.26 15.72
N ASP A 121 -11.39 8.00 14.85
CA ASP A 121 -11.99 9.03 14.00
C ASP A 121 -12.97 8.47 12.95
N VAL A 122 -12.68 7.31 12.35
CA VAL A 122 -13.61 6.62 11.43
C VAL A 122 -14.89 6.21 12.16
N LYS A 123 -14.78 5.64 13.36
CA LYS A 123 -15.95 5.26 14.16
C LYS A 123 -16.80 6.49 14.50
N HIS A 124 -16.15 7.54 15.00
CA HIS A 124 -16.83 8.78 15.35
C HIS A 124 -17.52 9.41 14.13
N ALA A 125 -16.85 9.48 12.98
CA ALA A 125 -17.44 9.98 11.73
C ALA A 125 -18.66 9.18 11.30
N LEU A 126 -18.63 7.85 11.41
CA LEU A 126 -19.75 6.98 11.06
C LEU A 126 -20.94 7.14 11.99
N GLU A 127 -20.70 7.27 13.29
CA GLU A 127 -21.73 7.53 14.30
C GLU A 127 -22.36 8.90 14.09
N LEU A 128 -21.55 9.94 13.94
CA LEU A 128 -22.00 11.31 13.73
C LEU A 128 -22.78 11.45 12.41
N ARG A 129 -22.32 10.81 11.32
CA ARG A 129 -23.04 10.79 10.04
C ARG A 129 -24.46 10.23 10.18
N LYS A 130 -24.63 9.17 10.98
CA LYS A 130 -25.95 8.59 11.28
C LYS A 130 -26.81 9.52 12.12
N THR A 131 -26.25 10.09 13.19
CA THR A 131 -26.95 11.02 14.08
C THR A 131 -27.48 12.24 13.33
N LEU A 132 -26.67 12.79 12.41
CA LEU A 132 -27.03 13.93 11.57
C LEU A 132 -27.95 13.56 10.38
N LYS A 133 -28.24 12.26 10.18
CA LYS A 133 -28.99 11.75 9.02
C LYS A 133 -28.38 12.17 7.68
N ARG A 134 -27.04 12.07 7.58
CA ARG A 134 -26.24 12.46 6.40
C ARG A 134 -25.63 11.26 5.70
N GLU A 135 -26.42 10.20 5.47
CA GLU A 135 -25.97 8.97 4.79
C GLU A 135 -25.50 9.23 3.34
N ASN A 136 -25.92 10.35 2.76
CA ASN A 136 -25.49 10.85 1.45
C ASN A 136 -24.08 11.47 1.41
N VAL A 137 -23.39 11.59 2.55
CA VAL A 137 -22.02 12.09 2.61
C VAL A 137 -21.05 10.93 2.50
N VAL A 138 -20.18 11.00 1.49
CA VAL A 138 -19.13 10.00 1.29
C VAL A 138 -18.01 10.24 2.29
N LEU A 139 -17.76 9.24 3.13
CA LEU A 139 -16.59 9.21 3.99
C LEU A 139 -15.45 8.52 3.24
N GLY A 140 -14.26 9.10 3.33
CA GLY A 140 -13.04 8.50 2.85
C GLY A 140 -11.90 8.60 3.85
N CYS A 141 -10.81 7.89 3.62
CA CYS A 141 -9.59 8.01 4.43
C CYS A 141 -8.32 8.05 3.57
N LEU A 142 -7.22 8.51 4.18
CA LEU A 142 -5.88 8.57 3.59
C LEU A 142 -4.90 7.56 4.22
N VAL A 143 -5.29 6.87 5.30
CA VAL A 143 -4.34 6.07 6.08
C VAL A 143 -3.82 4.88 5.27
N GLY A 144 -2.51 4.85 5.06
CA GLY A 144 -1.81 3.80 4.35
C GLY A 144 -1.05 2.87 5.30
N SER A 145 -1.68 2.36 6.35
CA SER A 145 -1.03 1.48 7.33
C SER A 145 -1.97 0.40 7.82
N PHE A 146 -1.42 -0.76 8.18
CA PHE A 146 -2.16 -1.77 8.91
C PHE A 146 -2.60 -1.24 10.28
N CYS A 147 -3.84 -1.54 10.64
CA CYS A 147 -4.42 -1.29 11.95
C CYS A 147 -4.45 -2.60 12.74
N ILE A 148 -4.32 -2.51 14.06
CA ILE A 148 -4.44 -3.66 14.96
C ILE A 148 -5.71 -3.47 15.77
N ASP A 149 -6.57 -4.48 15.79
CA ASP A 149 -7.77 -4.45 16.62
C ASP A 149 -7.38 -4.56 18.10
N LYS A 150 -7.88 -3.62 18.92
CA LYS A 150 -7.52 -3.52 20.34
C LYS A 150 -7.93 -4.79 21.12
N LYS A 151 -8.97 -5.51 20.69
CA LYS A 151 -9.57 -6.66 21.40
C LYS A 151 -8.88 -7.99 21.08
N ASN A 152 -8.84 -8.39 19.82
CA ASN A 152 -8.32 -9.70 19.41
C ASN A 152 -6.89 -9.64 18.85
N LYS A 153 -6.30 -8.45 18.71
CA LYS A 153 -4.97 -8.22 18.11
C LYS A 153 -4.87 -8.61 16.63
N ASN A 154 -5.99 -8.86 15.96
CA ASN A 154 -5.96 -9.15 14.54
C ASN A 154 -5.61 -7.87 13.75
N PRO A 155 -4.70 -7.98 12.77
CA PRO A 155 -4.43 -6.89 11.86
C PRO A 155 -5.59 -6.72 10.87
N PHE A 156 -5.81 -5.50 10.41
CA PHE A 156 -6.78 -5.21 9.36
C PHE A 156 -6.40 -3.92 8.65
N ILE A 157 -7.01 -3.68 7.50
CA ILE A 157 -7.03 -2.36 6.85
C ILE A 157 -8.43 -1.76 6.99
N ILE A 158 -8.53 -0.43 7.12
CA ILE A 158 -9.80 0.24 7.43
C ILE A 158 -10.89 -0.08 6.38
N CYS A 159 -10.54 -0.06 5.10
CA CYS A 159 -11.44 -0.38 3.99
C CYS A 159 -11.85 -1.86 3.95
N ASN A 160 -11.11 -2.77 4.58
CA ASN A 160 -11.60 -4.14 4.80
C ASN A 160 -12.71 -4.15 5.87
N LYS A 161 -12.51 -3.44 6.97
CA LYS A 161 -13.49 -3.34 8.07
C LYS A 161 -14.73 -2.52 7.70
N TYR A 162 -14.56 -1.53 6.83
CA TYR A 162 -15.61 -0.64 6.31
C TYR A 162 -15.53 -0.57 4.77
N PRO A 163 -16.05 -1.58 4.06
CA PRO A 163 -15.91 -1.70 2.60
C PRO A 163 -16.44 -0.50 1.80
N ASN A 164 -17.47 0.18 2.30
CA ASN A 164 -18.05 1.37 1.66
C ASN A 164 -17.36 2.68 2.03
N LEU A 165 -16.22 2.63 2.70
CA LEU A 165 -15.35 3.79 2.92
C LEU A 165 -14.51 4.03 1.66
N ALA A 166 -14.50 5.26 1.16
CA ALA A 166 -13.61 5.64 0.08
C ALA A 166 -12.14 5.65 0.56
N PHE A 167 -11.23 5.46 -0.38
CA PHE A 167 -9.81 5.62 -0.14
C PHE A 167 -9.25 6.65 -1.11
N PHE A 168 -8.75 7.75 -0.55
CA PHE A 168 -8.08 8.78 -1.33
C PHE A 168 -6.57 8.57 -1.21
N THR A 169 -5.88 8.53 -2.33
CA THR A 169 -4.44 8.27 -2.35
C THR A 169 -3.79 8.93 -3.54
N GLY A 170 -2.49 9.12 -3.47
CA GLY A 170 -1.71 9.92 -4.40
C GLY A 170 -0.77 10.80 -3.60
N PHE A 171 0.45 10.95 -4.12
CA PHE A 171 1.51 11.84 -3.61
C PHE A 171 2.32 11.32 -2.44
N HIS A 172 3.60 11.16 -2.73
CA HIS A 172 4.58 10.64 -1.79
C HIS A 172 5.39 11.75 -1.09
N ARG A 173 5.26 13.01 -1.54
CA ARG A 173 6.09 14.12 -1.05
C ARG A 173 5.24 15.36 -0.79
N HIS A 174 4.90 15.61 0.47
CA HIS A 174 4.13 16.79 0.86
C HIS A 174 4.81 18.11 0.44
N GLY A 175 6.15 18.13 0.34
CA GLY A 175 6.89 19.28 -0.18
C GLY A 175 6.60 19.58 -1.65
N ALA A 176 6.40 18.54 -2.46
CA ALA A 176 6.07 18.68 -3.88
C ALA A 176 4.75 19.44 -4.06
N LEU A 177 3.72 19.14 -3.25
CA LEU A 177 2.42 19.84 -3.31
C LEU A 177 2.53 21.36 -3.13
N ARG A 178 3.60 21.86 -2.52
CA ARG A 178 3.84 23.30 -2.33
C ARG A 178 4.69 23.93 -3.43
N ASN A 179 5.25 23.14 -4.35
CA ASN A 179 6.00 23.63 -5.49
C ASN A 179 5.02 24.14 -6.57
N PRO A 180 5.09 25.42 -6.97
CA PRO A 180 4.17 26.00 -7.96
C PRO A 180 4.28 25.39 -9.36
N ASN A 181 5.44 24.79 -9.67
CA ASN A 181 5.71 24.23 -11.00
C ASN A 181 5.27 22.78 -11.14
N ASP A 182 4.90 22.12 -10.04
CA ASP A 182 4.67 20.69 -10.02
C ASP A 182 3.20 20.34 -10.33
N SER A 183 2.95 19.07 -10.64
CA SER A 183 1.63 18.53 -10.98
C SER A 183 1.48 17.08 -10.52
N PHE A 184 0.24 16.67 -10.31
CA PHE A 184 -0.06 15.64 -9.33
C PHE A 184 -1.17 14.70 -9.81
N THR A 185 -0.90 13.40 -9.94
CA THR A 185 -1.91 12.35 -10.09
C THR A 185 -2.33 11.69 -8.77
N ALA A 186 -3.64 11.60 -8.53
CA ALA A 186 -4.25 10.93 -7.39
C ALA A 186 -5.27 9.91 -7.85
N ASN A 187 -5.67 9.03 -6.95
CA ASN A 187 -6.81 8.17 -7.11
C ASN A 187 -7.83 8.44 -6.00
N PHE A 188 -9.09 8.54 -6.39
CA PHE A 188 -10.22 8.42 -5.48
C PHE A 188 -10.89 7.07 -5.72
N CYS A 189 -10.73 6.17 -4.76
CA CYS A 189 -11.23 4.81 -4.88
C CYS A 189 -12.46 4.57 -4.01
N HIS A 190 -13.50 3.99 -4.57
CA HIS A 190 -14.72 3.60 -3.84
C HIS A 190 -15.32 2.35 -4.51
N PRO A 191 -15.86 1.37 -3.76
CA PRO A 191 -16.32 0.11 -4.35
C PRO A 191 -17.46 0.27 -5.37
N ASP A 192 -18.26 1.33 -5.24
CA ASP A 192 -19.26 1.74 -6.24
C ASP A 192 -18.63 2.65 -7.30
N ALA A 193 -18.64 2.20 -8.56
CA ALA A 193 -18.03 2.89 -9.70
C ALA A 193 -18.59 4.31 -9.95
N LEU A 194 -19.88 4.54 -9.74
CA LEU A 194 -20.49 5.86 -9.97
C LEU A 194 -20.07 6.86 -8.90
N THR A 195 -20.04 6.43 -7.64
CA THR A 195 -19.48 7.22 -6.54
C THR A 195 -18.00 7.51 -6.76
N ALA A 196 -17.23 6.54 -7.26
CA ALA A 196 -15.83 6.76 -7.62
C ALA A 196 -15.69 7.82 -8.72
N LEU A 197 -16.48 7.74 -9.80
CA LEU A 197 -16.46 8.67 -10.92
C LEU A 197 -16.78 10.11 -10.49
N ILE A 198 -17.93 10.30 -9.84
CA ILE A 198 -18.37 11.63 -9.40
C ILE A 198 -17.44 12.16 -8.31
N GLY A 199 -17.02 11.32 -7.37
CA GLY A 199 -16.11 11.73 -6.29
C GLY A 199 -14.74 12.17 -6.81
N ALA A 200 -14.19 11.45 -7.79
CA ALA A 200 -12.98 11.87 -8.48
C ALA A 200 -13.18 13.21 -9.19
N ARG A 201 -14.32 13.43 -9.86
CA ARG A 201 -14.62 14.70 -10.51
C ARG A 201 -14.68 15.88 -9.53
N ILE A 202 -15.29 15.70 -8.36
CA ILE A 202 -15.34 16.72 -7.29
C ILE A 202 -13.92 17.03 -6.80
N LEU A 203 -13.11 16.01 -6.51
CA LEU A 203 -11.74 16.20 -6.04
C LEU A 203 -10.82 16.83 -7.10
N ASN A 204 -11.04 16.54 -8.38
CA ASN A 204 -10.28 17.09 -9.51
C ASN A 204 -10.46 18.61 -9.67
N GLN A 205 -11.47 19.20 -9.06
CA GLN A 205 -11.73 20.64 -9.10
C GLN A 205 -10.99 21.43 -8.03
N LEU A 206 -10.41 20.74 -7.03
CA LEU A 206 -9.75 21.41 -5.90
C LEU A 206 -8.53 22.23 -6.35
N SER A 207 -7.81 21.75 -7.36
CA SER A 207 -6.67 22.45 -7.93
C SER A 207 -6.46 22.07 -9.40
N PRO A 208 -6.12 23.02 -10.28
CA PRO A 208 -5.77 22.72 -11.68
C PRO A 208 -4.47 21.91 -11.80
N LYS A 209 -3.68 21.78 -10.72
CA LYS A 209 -2.45 20.99 -10.69
C LYS A 209 -2.65 19.54 -10.27
N ILE A 210 -3.89 19.15 -9.94
CA ILE A 210 -4.21 17.81 -9.47
C ILE A 210 -5.13 17.13 -10.49
N GLN A 211 -4.78 15.90 -10.83
CA GLN A 211 -5.52 15.00 -11.68
C GLN A 211 -5.97 13.82 -10.82
N VAL A 212 -7.27 13.68 -10.60
CA VAL A 212 -7.83 12.61 -9.77
C VAL A 212 -8.54 11.60 -10.65
N SER A 213 -7.99 10.39 -10.70
CA SER A 213 -8.61 9.28 -11.41
C SER A 213 -9.59 8.52 -10.52
N PRO A 214 -10.77 8.14 -11.03
CA PRO A 214 -11.68 7.26 -10.31
C PRO A 214 -11.14 5.83 -10.28
N GLY A 215 -11.49 5.07 -9.24
CA GLY A 215 -11.20 3.63 -9.21
C GLY A 215 -12.14 2.88 -8.27
N VAL A 216 -12.29 1.58 -8.50
CA VAL A 216 -13.08 0.74 -7.59
C VAL A 216 -12.24 0.12 -6.46
N HIS A 217 -10.93 0.34 -6.49
CA HIS A 217 -9.94 -0.44 -5.76
C HIS A 217 -9.58 0.12 -4.38
N ASN A 218 -10.56 0.46 -3.54
CA ASN A 218 -10.29 1.08 -2.25
C ASN A 218 -9.50 0.16 -1.30
N ILE A 219 -9.83 -1.13 -1.30
CA ILE A 219 -9.19 -2.16 -0.47
C ILE A 219 -7.75 -2.41 -0.94
N GLU A 220 -7.56 -2.63 -2.23
CA GLU A 220 -6.28 -2.87 -2.89
C GLU A 220 -5.36 -1.68 -2.67
N CYS A 221 -5.83 -0.46 -2.93
CA CYS A 221 -5.04 0.75 -2.76
C CYS A 221 -4.58 0.92 -1.32
N GLN A 222 -5.46 0.72 -0.34
CA GLN A 222 -5.07 0.83 1.06
C GLN A 222 -4.09 -0.28 1.46
N TYR A 223 -4.31 -1.50 0.98
CA TYR A 223 -3.40 -2.62 1.21
C TYR A 223 -2.01 -2.31 0.67
N ILE A 224 -1.92 -1.90 -0.61
CA ILE A 224 -0.66 -1.52 -1.28
C ILE A 224 0.06 -0.42 -0.49
N LYS A 225 -0.68 0.61 -0.06
CA LYS A 225 -0.13 1.70 0.76
C LYS A 225 0.40 1.23 2.12
N SER A 226 -0.21 0.19 2.69
CA SER A 226 0.21 -0.40 3.97
C SER A 226 1.44 -1.28 3.80
N ILE A 227 1.44 -2.17 2.82
CA ILE A 227 2.52 -3.14 2.60
C ILE A 227 3.79 -2.48 2.06
N LYS A 228 3.68 -1.43 1.23
CA LYS A 228 4.85 -0.71 0.72
C LYS A 228 5.74 -0.17 1.83
N ASN A 229 5.21 0.09 3.02
CA ASN A 229 6.00 0.59 4.13
C ASN A 229 7.01 -0.46 4.61
N ILE A 230 6.63 -1.74 4.59
CA ILE A 230 7.54 -2.85 4.88
C ILE A 230 8.52 -3.03 3.73
N SER A 231 8.02 -3.08 2.50
CA SER A 231 8.84 -3.25 1.30
C SER A 231 9.87 -2.12 1.11
N SER A 232 9.55 -0.91 1.57
CA SER A 232 10.47 0.24 1.60
C SER A 232 11.69 -0.01 2.49
N ILE A 233 11.57 -0.76 3.58
CA ILE A 233 12.72 -1.17 4.42
C ILE A 233 13.64 -2.10 3.62
N PHE A 234 13.08 -3.10 2.93
CA PHE A 234 13.87 -4.00 2.09
C PHE A 234 14.58 -3.23 0.97
N ALA A 235 13.84 -2.37 0.27
CA ALA A 235 14.39 -1.55 -0.80
C ALA A 235 15.53 -0.64 -0.30
N GLY A 236 15.37 -0.02 0.87
CA GLY A 236 16.40 0.79 1.50
C GLY A 236 17.66 0.00 1.86
N PHE A 237 17.50 -1.23 2.36
CA PHE A 237 18.61 -2.14 2.63
C PHE A 237 19.38 -2.47 1.35
N VAL A 238 18.69 -2.94 0.31
CA VAL A 238 19.34 -3.38 -0.93
C VAL A 238 20.01 -2.22 -1.66
N ASN A 239 19.34 -1.06 -1.75
CA ASN A 239 19.92 0.13 -2.38
C ASN A 239 21.22 0.59 -1.72
N ASN A 240 21.33 0.46 -0.39
CA ASN A 240 22.51 0.89 0.33
C ASN A 240 23.62 -0.18 0.29
N PHE A 241 23.28 -1.43 0.59
CA PHE A 241 24.25 -2.52 0.70
C PHE A 241 24.86 -2.90 -0.65
N HIS A 242 24.04 -2.88 -1.71
CA HIS A 242 24.45 -3.27 -3.07
C HIS A 242 24.44 -2.07 -4.02
N SER A 243 24.78 -0.89 -3.50
CA SER A 243 24.79 0.37 -4.25
C SER A 243 25.70 0.35 -5.49
N ASP A 244 26.70 -0.54 -5.51
CA ASP A 244 27.63 -0.75 -6.63
C ASP A 244 27.06 -1.65 -7.74
N LYS A 245 25.84 -2.16 -7.61
CA LYS A 245 25.17 -3.06 -8.59
C LYS A 245 23.98 -2.39 -9.30
N PRO A 246 24.21 -1.49 -10.27
CA PRO A 246 23.15 -0.66 -10.85
C PRO A 246 22.06 -1.45 -11.59
N GLY A 247 22.38 -2.63 -12.16
CA GLY A 247 21.38 -3.46 -12.85
C GLY A 247 20.48 -4.28 -11.93
N MET A 248 20.88 -4.49 -10.67
CA MET A 248 20.14 -5.33 -9.73
C MET A 248 18.98 -4.57 -9.06
N LEU A 249 19.20 -3.29 -8.72
CA LEU A 249 18.25 -2.48 -7.96
C LEU A 249 16.90 -2.29 -8.68
N PRO A 250 16.86 -1.96 -9.99
CA PRO A 250 15.59 -1.86 -10.72
C PRO A 250 14.82 -3.18 -10.75
N THR A 251 15.52 -4.31 -10.88
CA THR A 251 14.95 -5.65 -10.87
C THR A 251 14.29 -5.95 -9.53
N ILE A 252 15.00 -5.73 -8.41
CA ILE A 252 14.45 -5.96 -7.06
C ILE A 252 13.26 -5.06 -6.77
N ASN A 253 13.33 -3.78 -7.14
CA ASN A 253 12.20 -2.85 -6.98
C ASN A 253 10.98 -3.28 -7.80
N THR A 254 11.19 -3.79 -9.02
CA THR A 254 10.11 -4.30 -9.87
C THR A 254 9.46 -5.52 -9.22
N ILE A 255 10.24 -6.47 -8.70
CA ILE A 255 9.70 -7.66 -8.03
C ILE A 255 8.97 -7.26 -6.74
N LEU A 256 9.49 -6.29 -5.96
CA LEU A 256 8.82 -5.81 -4.74
C LEU A 256 7.47 -5.17 -5.07
N LEU A 257 7.41 -4.38 -6.15
CA LEU A 257 6.16 -3.80 -6.63
C LEU A 257 5.18 -4.91 -7.03
N THR A 258 5.60 -5.88 -7.83
CA THR A 258 4.77 -7.02 -8.24
C THR A 258 4.21 -7.77 -7.03
N GLN A 259 5.05 -8.12 -6.06
CA GLN A 259 4.62 -8.76 -4.81
C GLN A 259 3.58 -7.92 -4.05
N CYS A 260 3.75 -6.60 -3.96
CA CYS A 260 2.75 -5.73 -3.32
C CYS A 260 1.41 -5.73 -4.07
N LEU A 261 1.43 -5.78 -5.40
CA LEU A 261 0.23 -5.81 -6.24
C LEU A 261 -0.48 -7.16 -6.15
N ASP A 262 0.25 -8.27 -6.23
CA ASP A 262 -0.31 -9.62 -6.16
C ASP A 262 -0.96 -9.88 -4.80
N GLN A 263 -0.31 -9.46 -3.70
CA GLN A 263 -0.91 -9.53 -2.36
C GLN A 263 -2.22 -8.74 -2.29
N ALA A 264 -2.24 -7.52 -2.85
CA ALA A 264 -3.43 -6.67 -2.85
C ALA A 264 -4.58 -7.25 -3.67
N ALA A 265 -4.28 -7.88 -4.81
CA ALA A 265 -5.27 -8.56 -5.65
C ALA A 265 -5.91 -9.72 -4.89
N SER A 266 -5.12 -10.58 -4.23
CA SER A 266 -5.64 -11.68 -3.42
C SER A 266 -6.57 -11.19 -2.30
N VAL A 267 -6.16 -10.15 -1.57
CA VAL A 267 -6.96 -9.56 -0.49
C VAL A 267 -8.27 -8.98 -1.00
N SER A 268 -8.23 -8.21 -2.08
CA SER A 268 -9.45 -7.62 -2.62
C SER A 268 -10.45 -8.66 -3.11
N LEU A 269 -9.97 -9.69 -3.81
CA LEU A 269 -10.83 -10.76 -4.31
C LEU A 269 -11.63 -11.40 -3.16
N GLN A 270 -10.97 -11.65 -2.03
CA GLN A 270 -11.59 -12.17 -0.83
C GLN A 270 -12.64 -11.20 -0.28
N VAL A 271 -12.25 -9.95 -0.01
CA VAL A 271 -13.12 -8.96 0.65
C VAL A 271 -14.34 -8.60 -0.22
N ARG A 272 -14.16 -8.44 -1.54
CA ARG A 272 -15.26 -8.18 -2.48
C ARG A 272 -16.27 -9.32 -2.50
N LYS A 273 -15.78 -10.57 -2.52
CA LYS A 273 -16.62 -11.77 -2.49
C LYS A 273 -17.42 -11.86 -1.19
N GLU A 274 -16.76 -11.65 -0.05
CA GLU A 274 -17.40 -11.70 1.28
C GLU A 274 -18.47 -10.60 1.45
N ASN A 275 -18.23 -9.41 0.90
CA ASN A 275 -19.13 -8.26 1.04
C ASN A 275 -20.12 -8.08 -0.12
N LYS A 276 -20.12 -8.98 -1.11
CA LYS A 276 -20.99 -8.93 -2.30
C LYS A 276 -20.97 -7.56 -2.97
N LEU A 277 -19.76 -7.02 -3.17
CA LEU A 277 -19.57 -5.72 -3.80
C LEU A 277 -19.77 -5.86 -5.30
N GLU A 278 -20.78 -5.16 -5.84
CA GLU A 278 -21.16 -5.21 -7.25
C GLU A 278 -21.34 -3.81 -7.82
N ASN A 279 -20.96 -3.62 -9.08
CA ASN A 279 -21.18 -2.38 -9.81
C ASN A 279 -22.58 -2.38 -10.43
N LYS A 280 -23.47 -1.53 -9.92
CA LYS A 280 -24.88 -1.53 -10.34
C LYS A 280 -25.17 -0.66 -11.57
N TYR A 281 -24.52 0.50 -11.67
CA TYR A 281 -24.90 1.55 -12.62
C TYR A 281 -23.87 1.85 -13.70
N LEU A 282 -22.60 1.53 -13.45
CA LEU A 282 -21.50 1.73 -14.40
C LEU A 282 -20.64 0.47 -14.42
N SER A 283 -20.39 -0.06 -15.60
CA SER A 283 -19.40 -1.10 -15.82
C SER A 283 -17.99 -0.57 -15.58
N LEU A 284 -17.04 -1.47 -15.36
CA LEU A 284 -15.63 -1.09 -15.23
C LEU A 284 -15.07 -0.55 -16.56
N LYS A 285 -15.55 -1.03 -17.70
CA LYS A 285 -15.16 -0.47 -19.00
C LYS A 285 -15.53 1.02 -19.10
N GLU A 286 -16.72 1.40 -18.63
CA GLU A 286 -17.16 2.80 -18.60
C GLU A 286 -16.38 3.65 -17.59
N LEU A 287 -15.83 3.04 -16.53
CA LEU A 287 -14.92 3.71 -15.60
C LEU A 287 -13.50 3.88 -16.16
N GLY A 288 -13.22 3.41 -17.38
CA GLY A 288 -11.94 3.55 -18.06
C GLY A 288 -10.98 2.38 -17.86
N TYR A 289 -11.48 1.20 -17.45
CA TYR A 289 -10.67 -0.03 -17.45
C TYR A 289 -10.58 -0.58 -18.88
N GLY A 290 -9.39 -1.03 -19.26
CA GLY A 290 -9.18 -1.66 -20.57
C GLY A 290 -9.89 -3.01 -20.67
N GLU A 291 -10.08 -3.50 -21.89
CA GLU A 291 -10.58 -4.87 -22.14
C GLU A 291 -9.57 -5.95 -21.71
N GLU A 292 -8.29 -5.59 -21.54
CA GLU A 292 -7.29 -6.49 -21.00
C GLU A 292 -7.58 -6.79 -19.52
N ILE A 293 -7.92 -8.04 -19.31
CA ILE A 293 -8.13 -8.68 -18.01
C ILE A 293 -6.80 -9.30 -17.61
N ILE A 294 -6.27 -9.00 -16.42
CA ILE A 294 -5.20 -9.82 -15.85
C ILE A 294 -5.89 -11.06 -15.29
N SER A 295 -5.71 -12.20 -15.95
CA SER A 295 -6.23 -13.47 -15.46
C SER A 295 -5.30 -14.03 -14.39
N ALA A 296 -5.81 -14.10 -13.16
CA ALA A 296 -5.25 -14.97 -12.15
C ALA A 296 -5.76 -16.39 -12.43
N LYS A 297 -4.84 -17.31 -12.71
CA LYS A 297 -5.16 -18.74 -12.81
C LYS A 297 -5.17 -19.30 -11.40
N GLU A 298 -6.34 -19.70 -10.91
CA GLU A 298 -6.50 -20.38 -9.64
C GLU A 298 -6.92 -21.83 -9.93
N ILE A 299 -6.29 -22.79 -9.25
CA ILE A 299 -6.71 -24.19 -9.31
C ILE A 299 -7.64 -24.39 -8.11
N ILE A 300 -8.93 -24.61 -8.39
CA ILE A 300 -9.92 -24.97 -7.38
C ILE A 300 -10.44 -26.35 -7.77
N ASN A 301 -10.29 -27.33 -6.87
CA ASN A 301 -10.76 -28.71 -7.08
C ASN A 301 -10.26 -29.35 -8.39
N ASP A 302 -8.97 -29.20 -8.71
CA ASP A 302 -8.34 -29.69 -9.95
C ASP A 302 -8.92 -29.10 -11.27
N GLU A 303 -9.79 -28.09 -11.18
CA GLU A 303 -10.29 -27.35 -12.34
C GLU A 303 -9.57 -26.00 -12.48
N PHE A 304 -9.15 -25.69 -13.71
CA PHE A 304 -8.59 -24.39 -14.05
C PHE A 304 -9.69 -23.34 -14.05
N CYS A 305 -9.72 -22.49 -13.02
CA CYS A 305 -10.55 -21.30 -13.01
C CYS A 305 -9.70 -20.10 -13.48
N GLU A 306 -9.98 -19.61 -14.67
CA GLU A 306 -9.43 -18.34 -15.14
C GLU A 306 -10.28 -17.21 -14.54
N LYS A 307 -9.74 -16.52 -13.53
CA LYS A 307 -10.45 -15.42 -12.89
C LYS A 307 -9.80 -14.11 -13.28
N GLY A 308 -10.55 -13.33 -14.04
CA GLY A 308 -10.13 -12.03 -14.50
C GLY A 308 -10.30 -10.94 -13.46
N ASP A 309 -9.24 -10.19 -13.17
CA ASP A 309 -9.36 -8.88 -12.53
C ASP A 309 -9.08 -7.77 -13.55
N TYR A 310 -9.88 -6.72 -13.49
CA TYR A 310 -9.79 -5.61 -14.42
C TYR A 310 -8.52 -4.80 -14.13
N THR A 311 -7.84 -4.40 -15.19
CA THR A 311 -6.49 -3.85 -15.21
C THR A 311 -6.16 -2.82 -14.11
N PHE A 312 -5.03 -3.04 -13.42
CA PHE A 312 -4.29 -2.07 -12.58
C PHE A 312 -3.82 -0.79 -13.34
N SER A 313 -4.27 -0.56 -14.57
CA SER A 313 -3.88 0.56 -15.43
C SER A 313 -4.32 1.91 -14.85
N GLN A 314 -5.42 1.96 -14.10
CA GLN A 314 -5.89 3.16 -13.42
C GLN A 314 -5.16 3.44 -12.08
N LEU A 315 -4.35 2.50 -11.57
CA LEU A 315 -3.59 2.66 -10.33
C LEU A 315 -2.18 3.25 -10.54
N ASN A 316 -1.94 3.96 -11.64
CA ASN A 316 -0.64 4.54 -11.95
C ASN A 316 -0.11 5.45 -10.82
N ALA A 317 -0.98 6.24 -10.16
CA ALA A 317 -0.56 7.06 -9.04
C ALA A 317 -0.15 6.21 -7.81
N VAL A 318 -0.81 5.07 -7.59
CA VAL A 318 -0.44 4.12 -6.53
C VAL A 318 0.88 3.42 -6.85
N LYS A 319 1.07 2.96 -8.10
CA LYS A 319 2.35 2.38 -8.55
C LYS A 319 3.50 3.37 -8.40
N ALA A 320 3.30 4.62 -8.83
CA ALA A 320 4.28 5.69 -8.68
C ALA A 320 4.58 5.98 -7.20
N ASP A 321 3.58 5.94 -6.32
CA ASP A 321 3.75 6.13 -4.89
C ASP A 321 4.53 4.97 -4.23
N VAL A 322 4.30 3.72 -4.64
CA VAL A 322 5.06 2.55 -4.17
C VAL A 322 6.51 2.65 -4.62
N LEU A 323 6.74 2.87 -5.92
CA LEU A 323 8.08 3.00 -6.49
C LEU A 323 8.84 4.18 -5.86
N GLY A 324 8.16 5.30 -5.63
CA GLY A 324 8.71 6.47 -4.95
C GLY A 324 9.08 6.22 -3.48
N SER A 325 8.46 5.22 -2.82
CA SER A 325 8.86 4.75 -1.49
C SER A 325 10.05 3.79 -1.51
N MET A 326 10.32 3.14 -2.64
CA MET A 326 11.34 2.10 -2.81
C MET A 326 12.59 2.59 -3.57
N THR A 327 12.64 3.88 -3.94
CA THR A 327 13.72 4.43 -4.77
C THR A 327 14.34 5.64 -4.08
N LEU A 328 15.65 5.81 -4.24
CA LEU A 328 16.35 7.01 -3.80
C LEU A 328 15.81 8.25 -4.54
N PRO A 329 15.51 9.35 -3.83
CA PRO A 329 15.19 10.61 -4.45
C PRO A 329 16.31 11.18 -5.31
N SER A 330 15.97 11.89 -6.39
CA SER A 330 16.86 12.89 -6.99
C SER A 330 17.13 14.05 -6.03
N GLU A 331 16.09 14.53 -5.34
CA GLU A 331 16.16 15.61 -4.36
C GLU A 331 15.44 15.27 -3.05
N GLY A 332 15.98 15.75 -1.93
CA GLY A 332 15.43 15.53 -0.59
C GLY A 332 15.84 14.20 0.03
N LYS A 333 15.24 13.86 1.19
CA LYS A 333 15.52 12.62 1.91
C LYS A 333 14.55 11.49 1.47
N PRO A 334 14.99 10.23 1.43
CA PRO A 334 14.10 9.09 1.21
C PRO A 334 13.09 8.94 2.35
N THR A 335 12.12 8.02 2.24
CA THR A 335 11.16 7.78 3.35
C THR A 335 11.88 7.33 4.61
N ARG A 336 11.22 7.48 5.76
CA ARG A 336 11.77 6.99 7.03
C ARG A 336 11.93 5.46 7.05
N ASN A 337 11.02 4.71 6.42
CA ASN A 337 11.14 3.26 6.29
C ASN A 337 12.32 2.86 5.40
N PHE A 338 12.54 3.57 4.29
CA PHE A 338 13.70 3.38 3.43
C PHE A 338 15.01 3.67 4.19
N GLN A 339 15.07 4.80 4.91
CA GLN A 339 16.21 5.14 5.77
C GLN A 339 16.47 4.06 6.84
N ALA A 340 15.43 3.47 7.42
CA ALA A 340 15.59 2.34 8.35
C ALA A 340 16.24 1.13 7.66
N GLY A 341 15.89 0.87 6.39
CA GLY A 341 16.60 -0.10 5.55
C GLY A 341 18.09 0.22 5.37
N GLN A 342 18.44 1.50 5.16
CA GLN A 342 19.84 1.93 5.06
C GLN A 342 20.59 1.71 6.38
N VAL A 343 19.95 2.02 7.52
CA VAL A 343 20.51 1.72 8.85
C VAL A 343 20.73 0.21 9.03
N LEU A 344 19.79 -0.62 8.57
CA LEU A 344 19.99 -2.08 8.60
C LEU A 344 21.24 -2.47 7.79
N SER A 345 21.40 -1.90 6.60
CA SER A 345 22.55 -2.17 5.73
C SER A 345 23.87 -1.79 6.39
N ASP A 346 23.99 -0.57 6.93
CA ASP A 346 25.20 -0.09 7.60
C ASP A 346 25.58 -1.00 8.78
N MET A 347 24.59 -1.40 9.57
CA MET A 347 24.82 -2.22 10.77
C MET A 347 25.15 -3.67 10.42
N LEU A 348 24.57 -4.24 9.36
CA LEU A 348 24.95 -5.57 8.86
C LEU A 348 26.39 -5.58 8.37
N LEU A 349 26.80 -4.53 7.65
CA LEU A 349 28.18 -4.36 7.17
C LEU A 349 29.17 -4.22 8.34
N GLN A 350 28.82 -3.41 9.34
CA GLN A 350 29.67 -3.18 10.51
C GLN A 350 29.80 -4.42 11.41
N LEU A 351 28.69 -5.13 11.67
CA LEU A 351 28.65 -6.22 12.65
C LEU A 351 28.85 -7.61 12.03
N ASN A 352 28.79 -7.71 10.70
CA ASN A 352 28.88 -8.96 9.95
C ASN A 352 27.86 -10.03 10.39
N ARG A 353 26.64 -9.59 10.75
CA ARG A 353 25.54 -10.46 11.16
C ARG A 353 24.19 -9.75 11.04
N CYS A 354 23.13 -10.54 11.03
CA CYS A 354 21.78 -10.04 11.26
C CYS A 354 21.57 -9.54 12.72
N PRO A 355 20.53 -8.74 12.98
CA PRO A 355 20.15 -8.34 14.34
C PRO A 355 19.77 -9.55 15.20
N LYS A 356 20.04 -9.46 16.50
CA LYS A 356 19.63 -10.46 17.49
C LYS A 356 18.11 -10.54 17.60
N GLU A 357 17.46 -9.39 17.52
CA GLU A 357 16.00 -9.24 17.64
C GLU A 357 15.57 -7.88 17.07
N VAL A 358 14.25 -7.69 16.89
CA VAL A 358 13.68 -6.44 16.37
C VAL A 358 14.01 -5.23 17.26
N SER A 359 14.09 -5.40 18.59
CA SER A 359 14.47 -4.37 19.55
C SER A 359 15.89 -3.86 19.35
N GLU A 360 16.84 -4.72 18.94
CA GLU A 360 18.19 -4.27 18.60
C GLU A 360 18.16 -3.33 17.39
N PHE A 361 17.40 -3.66 16.35
CA PHE A 361 17.24 -2.82 15.17
C PHE A 361 16.52 -1.50 15.45
N VAL A 362 15.51 -1.52 16.33
CA VAL A 362 14.86 -0.31 16.85
C VAL A 362 15.88 0.62 17.49
N ASN A 363 16.75 0.09 18.36
CA ASN A 363 17.77 0.88 19.04
C ASN A 363 18.79 1.47 18.04
N TRP A 364 19.08 0.77 16.94
CA TRP A 364 19.90 1.32 15.86
C TRP A 364 19.17 2.48 15.17
N CYS A 365 17.90 2.30 14.79
CA CYS A 365 17.10 3.37 14.19
C CYS A 365 17.06 4.63 15.08
N ASP A 366 16.86 4.47 16.39
CA ASP A 366 16.81 5.59 17.34
C ASP A 366 18.15 6.34 17.42
N LYS A 367 19.29 5.64 17.38
CA LYS A 367 20.64 6.26 17.31
C LYS A 367 20.85 7.09 16.04
N TYR A 368 20.20 6.71 14.95
CA TYR A 368 20.21 7.44 13.68
C TYR A 368 19.07 8.48 13.58
N SER A 369 18.49 8.88 14.71
CA SER A 369 17.40 9.87 14.78
C SER A 369 16.11 9.47 14.04
N LEU A 370 15.90 8.17 13.80
CA LEU A 370 14.69 7.62 13.21
C LEU A 370 13.73 7.12 14.30
N SER A 371 13.06 8.05 14.98
CA SER A 371 12.05 7.71 15.99
C SER A 371 10.93 6.80 15.46
N GLN A 372 10.49 5.86 16.31
CA GLN A 372 9.46 4.85 15.98
C GLN A 372 8.12 5.43 15.51
N GLY A 373 7.79 6.67 15.91
CA GLY A 373 6.52 7.33 15.57
C GLY A 373 6.26 7.39 14.06
N GLY A 374 7.33 7.44 13.24
CA GLY A 374 7.25 7.46 11.78
C GLY A 374 7.73 6.19 11.06
N LEU A 375 7.94 5.08 11.78
CA LEU A 375 8.37 3.79 11.21
C LEU A 375 7.19 2.82 11.09
N GLU A 376 6.20 3.18 10.29
CA GLU A 376 4.99 2.36 10.09
C GLU A 376 5.29 0.99 9.47
N GLY A 377 6.36 0.88 8.67
CA GLY A 377 6.82 -0.39 8.11
C GLY A 377 7.32 -1.31 9.21
N LEU A 378 8.12 -0.78 10.14
CA LEU A 378 8.64 -1.56 11.26
C LEU A 378 7.53 -1.97 12.23
N LYS A 379 6.54 -1.09 12.48
CA LYS A 379 5.34 -1.44 13.24
C LYS A 379 4.58 -2.58 12.58
N SER A 380 4.38 -2.52 11.26
CA SER A 380 3.68 -3.57 10.51
C SER A 380 4.47 -4.88 10.47
N LEU A 381 5.79 -4.81 10.31
CA LEU A 381 6.67 -5.99 10.27
C LEU A 381 6.63 -6.80 11.58
N LYS A 382 6.44 -6.14 12.73
CA LYS A 382 6.25 -6.84 14.02
C LYS A 382 5.01 -7.74 14.06
N PHE A 383 3.98 -7.41 13.30
CA PHE A 383 2.73 -8.17 13.20
C PHE A 383 2.64 -8.95 11.87
N TRP A 384 3.76 -9.14 11.19
CA TRP A 384 3.76 -9.74 9.86
C TRP A 384 3.18 -11.16 9.83
N PRO A 385 3.50 -12.09 10.78
CA PRO A 385 2.87 -13.41 10.81
C PRO A 385 1.35 -13.36 10.92
N GLU A 386 0.82 -12.42 11.69
CA GLU A 386 -0.62 -12.21 11.84
C GLU A 386 -1.22 -11.62 10.56
N ILE A 387 -0.54 -10.66 9.92
CA ILE A 387 -0.98 -10.08 8.63
C ILE A 387 -1.01 -11.16 7.56
N TYR A 388 0.04 -11.97 7.48
CA TYR A 388 0.19 -13.08 6.54
C TYR A 388 -0.97 -14.08 6.64
N LYS A 389 -1.36 -14.45 7.87
CA LYS A 389 -2.45 -15.39 8.15
C LYS A 389 -3.84 -14.78 7.91
N GLU A 390 -4.08 -13.57 8.43
CA GLU A 390 -5.38 -12.89 8.31
C GLU A 390 -5.78 -12.71 6.84
N PHE A 391 -4.82 -12.32 6.00
CA PHE A 391 -5.03 -12.05 4.58
C PHE A 391 -4.73 -13.24 3.66
N LYS A 392 -4.45 -14.43 4.22
CA LYS A 392 -4.17 -15.67 3.47
C LYS A 392 -3.19 -15.49 2.32
N ILE A 393 -2.10 -14.79 2.60
CA ILE A 393 -1.14 -14.41 1.56
C ILE A 393 -0.37 -15.66 1.10
N ASN A 394 -0.24 -15.84 -0.21
CA ASN A 394 0.63 -16.86 -0.77
C ASN A 394 2.10 -16.51 -0.50
N ASN A 395 2.88 -17.49 -0.04
CA ASN A 395 4.27 -17.28 0.35
C ASN A 395 5.13 -16.68 -0.80
N ASN A 396 4.92 -17.13 -2.03
CA ASN A 396 5.63 -16.64 -3.21
C ASN A 396 5.37 -15.15 -3.51
N ASN A 397 4.23 -14.64 -3.06
CA ASN A 397 3.85 -13.23 -3.26
C ASN A 397 4.44 -12.32 -2.17
N CYS A 398 5.13 -12.85 -1.15
CA CYS A 398 5.65 -12.06 -0.04
C CYS A 398 7.03 -12.52 0.46
N SER A 399 7.76 -13.30 -0.33
CA SER A 399 9.04 -13.89 0.03
C SER A 399 10.11 -12.90 0.52
N MET A 400 10.19 -11.70 -0.08
CA MET A 400 11.14 -10.67 0.35
C MET A 400 10.78 -10.06 1.70
N ILE A 401 9.47 -9.96 1.99
CA ILE A 401 8.98 -9.53 3.29
C ILE A 401 9.24 -10.63 4.33
N ASN A 402 9.05 -11.90 3.97
CA ASN A 402 9.41 -13.04 4.83
C ASN A 402 10.92 -13.04 5.13
N LEU A 403 11.76 -12.78 4.13
CA LEU A 403 13.20 -12.70 4.29
C LEU A 403 13.62 -11.60 5.28
N ILE A 404 13.09 -10.38 5.13
CA ILE A 404 13.42 -9.29 6.06
C ILE A 404 12.84 -9.53 7.44
N TYR A 405 11.65 -10.12 7.56
CA TYR A 405 11.08 -10.50 8.85
C TYR A 405 11.99 -11.49 9.60
N LEU A 406 12.46 -12.51 8.91
CA LEU A 406 13.31 -13.56 9.50
C LEU A 406 14.73 -13.06 9.80
N CYS A 407 15.21 -12.04 9.09
CA CYS A 407 16.43 -11.31 9.47
C CYS A 407 16.40 -10.87 10.94
N PHE A 408 15.23 -10.52 11.48
CA PHE A 408 15.07 -10.14 12.88
C PHE A 408 14.63 -11.27 13.79
N ASN A 409 13.81 -12.22 13.31
CA ASN A 409 13.05 -13.14 14.17
C ASN A 409 13.47 -14.62 14.08
N ALA A 410 14.29 -15.02 13.11
CA ALA A 410 14.77 -16.39 13.02
C ALA A 410 15.78 -16.74 14.13
N ASN A 411 16.07 -18.02 14.32
CA ASN A 411 17.10 -18.42 15.28
C ASN A 411 18.52 -18.08 14.78
N SER A 412 19.51 -18.16 15.68
CA SER A 412 20.89 -17.73 15.37
C SER A 412 21.56 -18.49 14.23
N GLU A 413 21.25 -19.77 14.01
CA GLU A 413 21.82 -20.55 12.91
C GLU A 413 21.15 -20.19 11.58
N GLU A 414 19.82 -20.09 11.56
CA GLU A 414 19.04 -19.66 10.39
C GLU A 414 19.44 -18.24 9.95
N LYS A 415 19.70 -17.34 10.90
CA LYS A 415 20.18 -15.98 10.63
C LYS A 415 21.53 -15.93 9.91
N LYS A 416 22.41 -16.93 10.10
CA LYS A 416 23.68 -16.99 9.35
C LYS A 416 23.44 -17.25 7.87
N GLU A 417 22.48 -18.12 7.53
CA GLU A 417 22.10 -18.38 6.13
C GLU A 417 21.38 -17.18 5.52
N ILE A 418 20.47 -16.55 6.27
CA ILE A 418 19.79 -15.31 5.85
C ILE A 418 20.80 -14.19 5.59
N TYR A 419 21.77 -14.00 6.47
CA TYR A 419 22.83 -13.00 6.30
C TYR A 419 23.58 -13.22 4.99
N LYS A 420 24.01 -14.46 4.69
CA LYS A 420 24.72 -14.79 3.44
C LYS A 420 23.92 -14.42 2.19
N VAL A 421 22.62 -14.70 2.19
CA VAL A 421 21.74 -14.32 1.07
C VAL A 421 21.65 -12.81 0.95
N LEU A 422 21.42 -12.09 2.06
CA LEU A 422 21.25 -10.63 2.04
C LEU A 422 22.49 -9.88 1.55
N ILE A 423 23.69 -10.36 1.85
CA ILE A 423 24.94 -9.67 1.51
C ILE A 423 25.52 -10.04 0.14
N SER A 424 25.10 -11.16 -0.46
CA SER A 424 25.60 -11.60 -1.76
C SER A 424 24.63 -11.18 -2.87
N SER A 425 25.12 -10.36 -3.80
CA SER A 425 24.30 -9.88 -4.93
C SER A 425 23.78 -11.03 -5.81
N GLU A 426 24.57 -12.09 -5.95
CA GLU A 426 24.16 -13.30 -6.68
C GLU A 426 23.06 -14.05 -5.94
N GLU A 427 23.24 -14.31 -4.64
CA GLU A 427 22.28 -15.06 -3.84
C GLU A 427 20.96 -14.32 -3.67
N ILE A 428 20.98 -12.99 -3.43
CA ILE A 428 19.75 -12.21 -3.32
C ILE A 428 19.01 -12.11 -4.66
N THR A 429 19.72 -12.00 -5.78
CA THR A 429 19.09 -11.98 -7.12
C THR A 429 18.45 -13.31 -7.44
N ASN A 430 19.17 -14.42 -7.20
CA ASN A 430 18.64 -15.78 -7.37
C ASN A 430 17.44 -16.01 -6.46
N PHE A 431 17.53 -15.58 -5.19
CA PHE A 431 16.41 -15.63 -4.25
C PHE A 431 15.18 -14.89 -4.82
N CYS A 432 15.34 -13.66 -5.28
CA CYS A 432 14.25 -12.87 -5.84
C CYS A 432 13.62 -13.53 -7.08
N GLN A 433 14.42 -14.14 -7.96
CA GLN A 433 13.94 -14.84 -9.16
C GLN A 433 13.18 -16.13 -8.83
N GLU A 434 13.70 -16.91 -7.89
CA GLU A 434 13.19 -18.24 -7.57
C GLU A 434 12.00 -18.17 -6.59
N SER A 435 12.01 -17.18 -5.69
CA SER A 435 10.95 -17.01 -4.68
C SER A 435 9.59 -16.57 -5.22
N VAL A 436 9.51 -16.16 -6.49
CA VAL A 436 8.25 -15.88 -7.19
C VAL A 436 7.68 -17.10 -7.93
N LYS A 437 8.40 -18.22 -7.95
CA LYS A 437 8.01 -19.45 -8.68
C LYS A 437 7.47 -20.53 -7.74
N SER A 438 6.63 -21.43 -8.25
CA SER A 438 6.14 -22.59 -7.48
C SER A 438 7.28 -23.55 -7.11
N GLU A 439 7.12 -24.33 -6.04
CA GLU A 439 8.06 -25.41 -5.67
C GLU A 439 8.32 -26.38 -6.83
N SER A 440 7.30 -26.67 -7.64
CA SER A 440 7.45 -27.48 -8.85
C SER A 440 8.39 -26.86 -9.89
N SER A 441 8.33 -25.55 -10.08
CA SER A 441 9.21 -24.81 -10.99
C SER A 441 10.64 -24.70 -10.44
N LEU A 442 10.78 -24.56 -9.11
CA LEU A 442 12.08 -24.59 -8.43
C LEU A 442 12.80 -25.91 -8.63
N GLU A 443 12.11 -27.02 -8.38
CA GLU A 443 12.64 -28.36 -8.61
C GLU A 443 13.02 -28.60 -10.08
N LEU A 444 12.17 -28.14 -11.01
CA LEU A 444 12.46 -28.23 -12.44
C LEU A 444 13.70 -27.41 -12.80
N ASN A 445 13.81 -26.16 -12.35
CA ASN A 445 14.97 -25.30 -12.65
C ASN A 445 16.27 -25.83 -12.05
N GLU A 446 16.27 -26.36 -10.84
CA GLU A 446 17.45 -27.01 -10.24
C GLU A 446 17.87 -28.25 -11.03
N LYS A 447 16.90 -29.06 -11.49
CA LYS A 447 17.17 -30.22 -12.37
C LYS A 447 17.69 -29.79 -13.75
N LEU A 448 17.28 -28.60 -14.22
CA LEU A 448 17.76 -28.00 -15.47
C LEU A 448 19.12 -27.30 -15.32
N LYS A 449 19.48 -26.83 -14.12
CA LYS A 449 20.78 -26.21 -13.79
C LYS A 449 21.80 -27.29 -13.43
N GLY A 450 22.33 -27.95 -14.44
CA GLY A 450 23.53 -28.78 -14.32
C GLY A 450 23.95 -29.37 -15.65
N ASP A 451 25.22 -29.78 -15.74
CA ASP A 451 25.78 -30.59 -16.86
C ASP A 451 25.02 -31.92 -17.09
N TYR A 452 24.03 -32.23 -16.24
CA TYR A 452 23.15 -33.39 -16.30
C TYR A 452 22.09 -33.30 -17.41
N LEU A 453 21.67 -32.11 -17.86
CA LEU A 453 20.64 -32.02 -18.92
C LEU A 453 21.12 -32.64 -20.24
N PHE A 454 22.42 -32.56 -20.51
CA PHE A 454 23.04 -33.14 -21.70
C PHE A 454 23.37 -34.64 -21.55
N ASN A 455 23.36 -35.18 -20.33
CA ASN A 455 23.71 -36.57 -20.05
C ASN A 455 22.49 -37.48 -19.82
N ASP A 456 21.28 -36.94 -19.62
CA ASP A 456 20.10 -37.76 -19.35
C ASP A 456 18.77 -37.12 -19.83
N ILE A 457 18.73 -36.81 -21.13
CA ILE A 457 17.55 -36.29 -21.85
C ILE A 457 16.34 -37.24 -21.69
N GLU A 458 16.59 -38.54 -21.59
CA GLU A 458 15.54 -39.57 -21.53
C GLU A 458 14.76 -39.50 -20.22
N ASN A 459 15.43 -39.32 -19.07
CA ASN A 459 14.73 -39.17 -17.78
C ASN A 459 13.95 -37.85 -17.69
N PHE A 460 14.44 -36.77 -18.31
CA PHE A 460 13.70 -35.51 -18.38
C PHE A 460 12.43 -35.64 -19.24
N TYR A 461 12.52 -36.34 -20.39
CA TYR A 461 11.38 -36.65 -21.24
C TYR A 461 10.35 -37.56 -20.54
N LYS A 462 10.80 -38.61 -19.85
CA LYS A 462 9.92 -39.50 -19.08
C LYS A 462 9.15 -38.73 -18.01
N LYS A 463 9.78 -37.80 -17.30
CA LYS A 463 9.09 -37.00 -16.27
C LYS A 463 8.11 -35.97 -16.83
N LEU A 464 8.41 -35.36 -17.98
CA LEU A 464 7.52 -34.39 -18.62
C LEU A 464 6.25 -35.04 -19.21
N PHE A 465 6.33 -36.29 -19.66
CA PHE A 465 5.27 -36.91 -20.46
C PHE A 465 4.73 -38.24 -19.92
N ILE A 466 5.37 -38.91 -18.96
CA ILE A 466 4.98 -40.24 -18.47
C ILE A 466 4.41 -40.20 -17.03
N ASP A 467 4.73 -39.19 -16.21
CA ASP A 467 4.22 -39.06 -14.84
C ASP A 467 2.71 -38.69 -14.74
N LYS A 468 1.96 -38.66 -15.86
CA LYS A 468 0.49 -38.57 -15.83
C LYS A 468 -0.22 -39.91 -15.58
N GLU A 469 0.45 -41.06 -15.69
CA GLU A 469 -0.23 -42.37 -15.57
C GLU A 469 0.25 -43.30 -14.46
N GLN A 470 1.32 -43.00 -13.71
CA GLN A 470 1.87 -43.97 -12.74
C GLN A 470 2.23 -43.36 -11.37
N ASN A 471 1.24 -42.78 -10.69
CA ASN A 471 1.32 -42.50 -9.24
C ASN A 471 0.99 -43.72 -8.37
N ALA A 472 1.51 -44.89 -8.73
CA ALA A 472 1.52 -46.06 -7.83
C ALA A 472 2.78 -46.88 -8.10
N LEU A 473 3.61 -47.02 -7.06
CA LEU A 473 4.76 -47.94 -6.95
C LEU A 473 6.08 -47.46 -7.59
N LYS A 474 6.90 -46.77 -6.79
CA LYS A 474 8.13 -47.36 -6.19
C LYS A 474 8.96 -46.27 -5.50
N THR A 475 9.05 -46.38 -4.18
CA THR A 475 10.15 -45.86 -3.38
C THR A 475 11.45 -46.53 -3.82
N ASN A 476 12.26 -45.86 -4.64
CA ASN A 476 13.67 -46.23 -4.82
C ASN A 476 14.54 -45.10 -4.26
N GLN A 477 15.28 -45.45 -3.20
CA GLN A 477 16.35 -44.66 -2.62
C GLN A 477 17.44 -44.42 -3.66
N TYR A 478 17.60 -43.18 -4.11
CA TYR A 478 18.81 -42.75 -4.79
C TYR A 478 19.79 -42.17 -3.76
N ASN A 479 20.73 -43.00 -3.32
CA ASN A 479 21.97 -42.54 -2.69
C ASN A 479 22.88 -42.00 -3.79
N ASN A 480 23.01 -40.67 -3.90
CA ASN A 480 24.09 -40.05 -4.66
C ASN A 480 24.87 -39.08 -3.75
N GLN A 481 26.09 -39.49 -3.41
CA GLN A 481 27.13 -38.66 -2.80
C GLN A 481 27.69 -37.69 -3.85
N ILE A 482 27.21 -36.44 -3.87
CA ILE A 482 28.01 -35.28 -4.32
C ILE A 482 27.71 -34.12 -3.37
N SER A 483 28.66 -33.83 -2.48
CA SER A 483 28.61 -32.66 -1.60
C SER A 483 28.92 -31.39 -2.40
N LYS A 484 27.94 -30.84 -3.12
CA LYS A 484 27.88 -29.39 -3.32
C LYS A 484 26.86 -28.87 -2.32
N LYS A 485 27.34 -28.12 -1.33
CA LYS A 485 26.49 -27.46 -0.33
C LYS A 485 25.42 -26.68 -1.10
N ASN A 486 24.13 -26.94 -0.83
CA ASN A 486 23.04 -26.21 -1.51
C ASN A 486 23.30 -24.70 -1.44
N PRO A 487 23.06 -23.94 -2.53
CA PRO A 487 23.10 -22.48 -2.50
C PRO A 487 22.35 -21.91 -1.30
N SER A 488 22.84 -20.79 -0.77
CA SER A 488 22.31 -20.24 0.48
C SER A 488 20.83 -19.84 0.32
N TYR A 489 20.45 -19.34 -0.87
CA TYR A 489 19.07 -18.95 -1.18
C TYR A 489 18.08 -20.12 -1.07
N ILE A 490 18.47 -21.35 -1.43
CA ILE A 490 17.60 -22.53 -1.32
C ILE A 490 17.37 -22.88 0.14
N ASN A 491 18.43 -22.80 0.96
CA ASN A 491 18.29 -23.04 2.40
C ASN A 491 17.36 -21.98 3.02
N VAL A 492 17.49 -20.72 2.61
CA VAL A 492 16.61 -19.64 3.06
C VAL A 492 15.17 -19.83 2.62
N LEU A 493 14.89 -20.31 1.40
CA LEU A 493 13.53 -20.67 0.98
C LEU A 493 12.92 -21.75 1.88
N LYS A 494 13.68 -22.80 2.22
CA LYS A 494 13.25 -23.84 3.17
C LYS A 494 12.98 -23.28 4.56
N ILE A 495 13.81 -22.35 5.02
CA ILE A 495 13.59 -21.65 6.29
C ILE A 495 12.29 -20.85 6.20
N ILE A 496 12.04 -20.10 5.14
CA ILE A 496 10.79 -19.34 4.96
C ILE A 496 9.58 -20.28 5.03
N ASN A 497 9.57 -21.38 4.27
CA ASN A 497 8.47 -22.35 4.27
C ASN A 497 8.27 -22.96 5.66
N LYS A 498 9.31 -23.12 6.48
CA LYS A 498 9.15 -23.57 7.87
C LYS A 498 8.31 -22.59 8.72
N TYR A 499 8.45 -21.28 8.52
CA TYR A 499 7.75 -20.25 9.32
C TYR A 499 6.40 -19.83 8.74
N PHE A 500 6.25 -19.92 7.42
CA PHE A 500 5.09 -19.41 6.68
C PHE A 500 4.51 -20.50 5.78
N ASN A 501 3.58 -21.28 6.36
CA ASN A 501 2.73 -22.23 5.64
C ASN A 501 1.29 -21.79 5.82
N ASN A 502 0.66 -21.35 4.73
CA ASN A 502 -0.79 -21.20 4.64
C ASN A 502 -1.36 -22.36 3.82
#